data_AF-A0A935HJ02-F1
#
_entry.id   AF-A0A935HJ02-F1
#
_cell.length_a   1.000
_cell.length_b   1.000
_cell.length_c   1.000
_cell.angle_alpha   90.00
_cell.angle_beta   90.00
_cell.angle_gamma   90.00
#
_symmetry.space_group_name_H-M   'P 1'
#
loop_
_entity.id
_entity.type
_entity.pdbx_description
1 polymer ?
#
loop_
_entity_poly.entity_id
_entity_poly.type
_entity_poly.pdbx_seq_one_letter_code
_entity_poly.pdbx_strand_id
1 'polypeptide(L)'
;MEFSFDIDVTPKPKFDPNATLFATVPGQVADLGNGECIFRPRHEDLPHVMTHQVLAALDRCREFRSAEEHVEAIRQTTPGAPADGIRRVFNGLVERGLIIAAEDFSVRYTDAAASESAPAETGGLYIRACDRPAQLQRLLASLQQHMQQGHSAQTLTVVDDSRSPEAAAAQSRLLQEHAERSGAKLRHVDAHAWQRVHDSLKAAVPQHQVALDDLIGRNRDGHPRTGPGRGWNLSLLLGAGRRILFADDDFVLPLKLHPDLQDGVELEAHEMSTVRFYTETAAAMASGHDADFDLLQWHLDLCGAPIGRVFDHASHLVPTREQWRRIAPSRLPRLVPEARIAATMNGHRGHSGSVSSDWMYLLDPASSHDLYEDRTRYLRVIESGKVWMGPDRATTMISTPFTPFAQDLSRLPAFVAPDERGEDGTFGAITRILDSTSWVLHLPTSIGHLRDSEHKFNAPGSGAVARNFNYFLVDFLARCEDDLFAGTPQARLVATAARLDDLAAATDRDLLRMLSDYLQATYSGHIQRLQAVASAAGPKAPVYWMADLQAVVKANAKALLYDGPPRLAGWPADLDAAACAAHLRRDLVRFAVMMRAWPEIWQAARDLGGRGRLA
;
A
#
# COMPACT_ATOMS: atom_id res chain seq x y z
N MET A 1 33.39 20.36 -45.43
CA MET A 1 32.47 19.98 -44.35
C MET A 1 32.97 20.69 -43.11
N GLU A 2 32.46 21.90 -42.87
CA GLU A 2 32.84 22.72 -41.71
C GLU A 2 32.10 22.19 -40.48
N PHE A 3 32.86 21.84 -39.44
CA PHE A 3 32.31 21.48 -38.14
C PHE A 3 32.22 22.76 -37.31
N SER A 4 30.99 23.25 -37.11
CA SER A 4 30.69 24.29 -36.12
C SER A 4 30.57 23.63 -34.75
N PHE A 5 31.51 23.90 -33.86
CA PHE A 5 31.37 23.61 -32.44
C PHE A 5 30.64 24.78 -31.78
N ASP A 6 29.36 24.57 -31.44
CA ASP A 6 28.62 25.48 -30.58
C ASP A 6 29.01 25.16 -29.13
N ILE A 7 29.98 25.89 -28.60
CA ILE A 7 30.34 25.82 -27.18
C ILE A 7 29.34 26.73 -26.47
N ASP A 8 28.37 26.13 -25.79
CA ASP A 8 27.48 26.85 -24.88
C ASP A 8 28.32 27.43 -23.72
N VAL A 9 28.71 28.71 -23.85
CA VAL A 9 29.52 29.45 -22.86
C VAL A 9 28.67 30.07 -21.76
N THR A 10 27.38 29.68 -21.65
CA THR A 10 26.53 30.18 -20.57
C THR A 10 27.09 29.63 -19.25
N PRO A 11 27.53 30.49 -18.30
CA PRO A 11 28.03 30.01 -17.02
C PRO A 11 26.91 29.21 -16.35
N LYS A 12 27.15 27.90 -16.19
CA LYS A 12 26.24 27.04 -15.42
C LYS A 12 26.04 27.72 -14.05
N PRO A 13 24.78 27.88 -13.59
CA PRO A 13 24.50 28.59 -12.35
C PRO A 13 25.38 28.03 -11.24
N LYS A 14 26.05 28.94 -10.50
CA LYS A 14 26.88 28.55 -9.36
C LYS A 14 25.97 27.86 -8.36
N PHE A 15 26.13 26.55 -8.29
CA PHE A 15 25.46 25.71 -7.34
C PHE A 15 26.02 25.98 -5.95
N ASP A 16 25.28 26.67 -5.10
CA ASP A 16 25.59 26.67 -3.67
C ASP A 16 24.97 25.41 -3.04
N PRO A 17 25.80 24.42 -2.66
CA PRO A 17 25.30 23.20 -2.03
C PRO A 17 24.60 23.45 -0.69
N ASN A 18 24.76 24.64 -0.08
CA ASN A 18 24.19 25.00 1.21
C ASN A 18 23.05 26.03 1.14
N ALA A 19 22.64 26.46 -0.06
CA ALA A 19 21.56 27.43 -0.19
C ALA A 19 20.22 26.88 0.33
N THR A 20 19.41 27.73 0.99
CA THR A 20 18.03 27.42 1.35
C THR A 20 17.22 27.03 0.11
N LEU A 21 16.38 26.00 0.23
CA LEU A 21 15.51 25.55 -0.84
C LEU A 21 14.08 26.04 -0.61
N PHE A 22 13.42 26.47 -1.68
CA PHE A 22 12.10 27.06 -1.65
C PHE A 22 11.15 26.35 -2.61
N ALA A 23 9.87 26.21 -2.28
CA ALA A 23 8.85 25.68 -3.18
C ALA A 23 7.50 26.40 -3.00
N THR A 24 6.72 26.43 -4.07
CA THR A 24 5.34 26.93 -4.07
C THR A 24 4.43 26.03 -3.22
N VAL A 25 3.57 26.65 -2.43
CA VAL A 25 2.54 25.95 -1.65
C VAL A 25 1.41 25.38 -2.52
N PRO A 26 0.71 24.31 -2.09
CA PRO A 26 -0.50 23.88 -2.77
C PRO A 26 -1.58 24.97 -2.69
N GLY A 27 -2.32 25.18 -3.78
CA GLY A 27 -3.43 26.13 -3.84
C GLY A 27 -4.37 25.89 -5.02
N GLN A 28 -5.49 26.61 -5.02
CA GLN A 28 -6.49 26.62 -6.09
C GLN A 28 -6.42 27.94 -6.86
N VAL A 29 -6.67 27.88 -8.16
CA VAL A 29 -6.69 29.05 -9.04
C VAL A 29 -8.10 29.25 -9.57
N ALA A 30 -8.57 30.50 -9.54
CA ALA A 30 -9.77 30.94 -10.25
C ALA A 30 -9.41 32.12 -11.16
N ASP A 31 -9.72 32.01 -12.45
CA ASP A 31 -9.50 33.10 -13.41
C ASP A 31 -10.53 34.22 -13.18
N LEU A 32 -10.07 35.48 -13.20
CA LEU A 32 -10.93 36.66 -13.10
C LEU A 32 -11.16 37.32 -14.47
N GLY A 33 -10.47 36.88 -15.52
CA GLY A 33 -10.41 37.58 -16.79
C GLY A 33 -9.47 38.79 -16.75
N ASN A 34 -9.31 39.47 -17.89
CA ASN A 34 -8.43 40.64 -18.04
C ASN A 34 -6.96 40.42 -17.62
N GLY A 35 -6.49 39.17 -17.62
CA GLY A 35 -5.11 38.82 -17.25
C GLY A 35 -4.86 38.69 -15.74
N GLU A 36 -5.92 38.65 -14.93
CA GLU A 36 -5.86 38.48 -13.48
C GLU A 36 -6.48 37.15 -13.03
N CYS A 37 -6.02 36.64 -11.89
CA CYS A 37 -6.56 35.45 -11.25
C CYS A 37 -6.49 35.57 -9.74
N ILE A 38 -7.29 34.75 -9.05
CA ILE A 38 -7.18 34.52 -7.62
C ILE A 38 -6.44 33.21 -7.41
N PHE A 39 -5.37 33.25 -6.62
CA PHE A 39 -4.75 32.08 -6.02
C PHE A 39 -5.19 31.96 -4.56
N ARG A 40 -5.74 30.82 -4.16
CA ARG A 40 -6.08 30.51 -2.77
C ARG A 40 -5.16 29.39 -2.27
N PRO A 41 -4.18 29.68 -1.40
CA PRO A 41 -3.38 28.66 -0.74
C PRO A 41 -4.28 27.67 0.00
N ARG A 42 -3.88 26.39 0.09
CA ARG A 42 -4.66 25.41 0.88
C ARG A 42 -4.52 25.56 2.39
N HIS A 43 -3.43 26.20 2.83
CA HIS A 43 -3.10 26.30 4.24
C HIS A 43 -3.61 27.59 4.90
N GLU A 44 -4.14 28.51 4.10
CA GLU A 44 -4.66 29.80 4.53
C GLU A 44 -5.97 30.11 3.79
N ASP A 45 -6.93 30.71 4.49
CA ASP A 45 -8.21 31.06 3.88
C ASP A 45 -8.15 32.35 3.02
N LEU A 46 -7.04 33.10 3.10
CA LEU A 46 -6.90 34.40 2.44
C LEU A 46 -6.60 34.23 0.93
N PRO A 47 -7.46 34.73 0.03
CA PRO A 47 -7.18 34.72 -1.40
C PRO A 47 -6.18 35.81 -1.79
N HIS A 48 -5.30 35.49 -2.75
CA HIS A 48 -4.35 36.44 -3.33
C HIS A 48 -4.74 36.74 -4.78
N VAL A 49 -5.05 38.00 -5.07
CA VAL A 49 -5.22 38.48 -6.45
C VAL A 49 -3.84 38.70 -7.05
N MET A 50 -3.61 38.16 -8.25
CA MET A 50 -2.35 38.32 -8.98
C MET A 50 -2.59 38.25 -10.49
N THR A 51 -1.60 38.71 -11.26
CA THR A 51 -1.65 38.59 -12.73
C THR A 51 -1.31 37.17 -13.18
N HIS A 52 -1.74 36.77 -14.38
CA HIS A 52 -1.35 35.49 -14.98
C HIS A 52 0.17 35.33 -15.14
N GLN A 53 0.91 36.44 -15.28
CA GLN A 53 2.37 36.42 -15.30
C GLN A 53 2.97 35.99 -13.95
N VAL A 54 2.42 36.50 -12.84
CA VAL A 54 2.84 36.11 -11.50
C VAL A 54 2.44 34.66 -11.21
N LEU A 55 1.25 34.24 -11.65
CA LEU A 55 0.84 32.84 -11.54
C LEU A 55 1.77 31.91 -12.33
N ALA A 56 2.15 32.28 -13.55
CA ALA A 56 3.10 31.50 -14.36
C ALA A 56 4.48 31.41 -13.68
N ALA A 57 4.94 32.48 -13.01
CA ALA A 57 6.16 32.44 -12.22
C ALA A 57 6.03 31.48 -11.02
N LEU A 58 4.92 31.54 -10.29
CA LEU A 58 4.60 30.64 -9.17
C LEU A 58 4.55 29.17 -9.63
N ASP A 59 4.03 28.92 -10.83
CA ASP A 59 3.95 27.59 -11.45
C ASP A 59 5.32 26.97 -11.76
N ARG A 60 6.34 27.81 -12.01
CA ARG A 60 7.72 27.37 -12.23
C ARG A 60 8.47 27.08 -10.95
N CYS A 61 7.94 27.53 -9.81
CA CYS A 61 8.53 27.33 -8.49
C CYS A 61 7.96 26.14 -7.71
N ARG A 62 7.28 25.19 -8.37
CA ARG A 62 6.59 24.06 -7.73
C ARG A 62 7.50 23.12 -6.91
N GLU A 63 8.74 22.90 -7.33
CA GLU A 63 9.70 21.99 -6.69
C GLU A 63 10.69 22.76 -5.82
N PHE A 64 11.22 22.14 -4.76
CA PHE A 64 12.21 22.80 -3.91
C PHE A 64 13.52 23.08 -4.65
N ARG A 65 13.86 24.36 -4.84
CA ARG A 65 15.12 24.81 -5.46
C ARG A 65 15.62 26.06 -4.77
N SER A 66 16.89 26.41 -4.97
CA SER A 66 17.41 27.68 -4.46
C SER A 66 16.72 28.87 -5.13
N ALA A 67 16.74 30.03 -4.47
CA ALA A 67 16.16 31.26 -5.00
C ALA A 67 16.76 31.62 -6.38
N GLU A 68 18.06 31.42 -6.58
CA GLU A 68 18.73 31.69 -7.87
C GLU A 68 18.25 30.75 -8.98
N GLU A 69 18.07 29.46 -8.66
CA GLU A 69 17.52 28.48 -9.61
C GLU A 69 16.09 28.84 -10.04
N HIS A 70 15.27 29.33 -9.11
CA HIS A 70 13.91 29.81 -9.41
C HIS A 70 13.90 31.07 -10.27
N VAL A 71 14.72 32.06 -9.93
CA VAL A 71 14.86 33.29 -10.72
C VAL A 71 15.27 32.94 -12.16
N GLU A 72 16.20 32.01 -12.33
CA GLU A 72 16.62 31.56 -13.66
C GLU A 72 15.52 30.82 -14.40
N ALA A 73 14.80 29.91 -13.74
CA ALA A 73 13.67 29.19 -14.34
C ALA A 73 12.56 30.14 -14.82
N ILE A 74 12.26 31.19 -14.05
CA ILE A 74 11.28 32.21 -14.45
C ILE A 74 11.84 33.02 -15.64
N ARG A 75 13.12 33.42 -15.59
CA ARG A 75 13.78 34.19 -16.65
C ARG A 75 13.73 33.50 -18.01
N GLN A 76 13.94 32.18 -18.05
CA GLN A 76 13.87 31.38 -19.27
C GLN A 76 12.51 31.41 -19.97
N THR A 77 11.44 31.72 -19.23
CA THR A 77 10.07 31.74 -19.74
C THR A 77 9.49 33.15 -19.89
N THR A 78 10.22 34.17 -19.43
CA THR A 78 9.86 35.59 -19.55
C THR A 78 11.00 36.38 -20.22
N PRO A 79 11.22 36.23 -21.53
CA PRO A 79 12.32 36.90 -22.22
C PRO A 79 12.20 38.43 -22.12
N GLY A 80 13.25 39.09 -21.63
CA GLY A 80 13.31 40.55 -21.50
C GLY A 80 12.97 41.13 -20.11
N ALA A 81 12.50 40.30 -19.16
CA ALA A 81 12.33 40.75 -17.77
C ALA A 81 13.69 40.90 -17.06
N PRO A 82 13.96 42.03 -16.37
CA PRO A 82 15.19 42.20 -15.58
C PRO A 82 15.26 41.20 -14.43
N ALA A 83 16.43 40.59 -14.22
CA ALA A 83 16.65 39.61 -13.15
C ALA A 83 16.29 40.16 -11.76
N ASP A 84 16.59 41.44 -11.49
CA ASP A 84 16.22 42.11 -10.24
C ASP A 84 14.69 42.24 -10.07
N GLY A 85 13.96 42.41 -11.17
CA GLY A 85 12.50 42.45 -11.17
C GLY A 85 11.92 41.08 -10.81
N ILE A 86 12.44 40.02 -11.43
CA ILE A 86 12.05 38.64 -11.12
C ILE A 86 12.35 38.30 -9.65
N ARG A 87 13.54 38.68 -9.16
CA ARG A 87 13.93 38.47 -7.76
C ARG A 87 13.00 39.20 -6.79
N ARG A 88 12.60 40.44 -7.08
CA ARG A 88 11.60 41.17 -6.28
C ARG A 88 10.25 40.45 -6.26
N VAL A 89 9.78 39.93 -7.40
CA VAL A 89 8.54 39.15 -7.46
C VAL A 89 8.65 37.88 -6.63
N PHE A 90 9.74 37.11 -6.80
CA PHE A 90 10.00 35.90 -6.02
C PHE A 90 10.01 36.18 -4.51
N ASN A 91 10.78 37.18 -4.06
CA ASN A 91 10.83 37.56 -2.64
C ASN A 91 9.45 38.01 -2.13
N GLY A 92 8.70 38.77 -2.92
CA GLY A 92 7.33 39.15 -2.57
C GLY A 92 6.35 37.97 -2.52
N LEU A 93 6.61 36.86 -3.22
CA LEU A 93 5.84 35.61 -3.08
C LEU A 93 6.23 34.86 -1.80
N VAL A 94 7.52 34.88 -1.41
CA VAL A 94 8.00 34.32 -0.14
C VAL A 94 7.42 35.08 1.05
N GLU A 95 7.48 36.41 1.05
CA GLU A 95 6.93 37.27 2.12
C GLU A 95 5.41 37.08 2.32
N ARG A 96 4.70 36.68 1.26
CA ARG A 96 3.25 36.39 1.28
C ARG A 96 2.92 34.93 1.63
N GLY A 97 3.91 34.10 1.97
CA GLY A 97 3.69 32.67 2.27
C GLY A 97 3.33 31.80 1.06
N LEU A 98 3.44 32.33 -0.16
CA LEU A 98 3.10 31.61 -1.39
C LEU A 98 4.24 30.69 -1.86
N ILE A 99 5.46 31.00 -1.42
CA ILE A 99 6.66 30.18 -1.58
C ILE A 99 7.25 29.99 -0.18
N ILE A 100 7.55 28.75 0.19
CA ILE A 100 8.01 28.38 1.54
C ILE A 100 9.38 27.70 1.48
N ALA A 101 10.19 27.88 2.53
CA ALA A 101 11.45 27.16 2.66
C ALA A 101 11.22 25.68 3.05
N ALA A 102 12.14 24.79 2.68
CA ALA A 102 12.07 23.37 3.03
C ALA A 102 12.15 23.14 4.55
N GLU A 103 12.92 23.97 5.24
CA GLU A 103 13.07 23.97 6.69
C GLU A 103 11.75 24.37 7.36
N ASP A 104 11.14 25.47 6.92
CA ASP A 104 9.84 25.93 7.43
C ASP A 104 8.73 24.92 7.15
N PHE A 105 8.76 24.30 5.96
CA PHE A 105 7.87 23.20 5.63
C PHE A 105 8.04 22.06 6.63
N SER A 106 9.26 21.58 6.85
CA SER A 106 9.54 20.46 7.78
C SER A 106 9.12 20.78 9.21
N VAL A 107 9.49 21.98 9.70
CA VAL A 107 9.16 22.45 11.07
C VAL A 107 7.65 22.43 11.31
N ARG A 108 6.85 22.87 10.33
CA ARG A 108 5.39 22.82 10.45
C ARG A 108 4.85 21.42 10.73
N TYR A 109 5.43 20.39 10.12
CA TYR A 109 4.99 19.01 10.37
C TYR A 109 5.56 18.46 11.68
N THR A 110 6.82 18.76 12.02
CA THR A 110 7.40 18.29 13.29
C THR A 110 6.71 18.93 14.49
N ASP A 111 6.35 20.21 14.42
CA ASP A 111 5.61 20.91 15.47
C ASP A 111 4.19 20.32 15.66
N ALA A 112 3.49 20.07 14.55
CA ALA A 112 2.19 19.38 14.60
C ALA A 112 2.33 17.99 15.25
N ALA A 113 3.37 17.24 14.87
CA ALA A 113 3.65 15.92 15.45
C ALA A 113 4.05 15.97 16.93
N ALA A 114 4.67 17.05 17.40
CA ALA A 114 5.04 17.25 18.80
C ALA A 114 3.84 17.64 19.68
N SER A 115 2.83 18.28 19.10
CA SER A 115 1.60 18.69 19.81
C SER A 115 0.61 17.54 20.07
N GLU A 116 0.85 16.39 19.43
CA GLU A 116 -0.01 15.21 19.48
C GLU A 116 0.16 14.38 20.75
N SER A 117 -0.92 13.73 21.18
CA SER A 117 -0.90 12.78 22.29
C SER A 117 -0.02 11.57 21.99
N ALA A 118 0.50 10.93 23.04
CA ALA A 118 1.25 9.68 22.92
C ALA A 118 0.47 8.63 22.09
N PRO A 119 1.15 7.84 21.25
CA PRO A 119 0.51 6.78 20.49
C PRO A 119 -0.25 5.79 21.38
N ALA A 120 -1.29 5.16 20.84
CA ALA A 120 -2.08 4.16 21.56
C ALA A 120 -1.22 2.97 22.04
N GLU A 121 -1.71 2.21 23.02
CA GLU A 121 -0.99 1.03 23.51
C GLU A 121 -0.78 -0.02 22.41
N THR A 122 0.32 -0.77 22.49
CA THR A 122 0.56 -1.93 21.60
C THR A 122 -0.26 -3.13 22.05
N GLY A 123 -0.92 -3.79 21.09
CA GLY A 123 -1.62 -5.06 21.27
C GLY A 123 -0.72 -6.28 21.06
N GLY A 124 0.53 -6.09 20.63
CA GLY A 124 1.47 -7.17 20.31
C GLY A 124 1.33 -7.69 18.88
N LEU A 125 1.78 -8.93 18.65
CA LEU A 125 1.84 -9.59 17.36
C LEU A 125 0.65 -10.54 17.17
N TYR A 126 -0.10 -10.30 16.10
CA TYR A 126 -1.23 -11.10 15.67
C TYR A 126 -0.80 -11.98 14.50
N ILE A 127 -0.96 -13.29 14.65
CA ILE A 127 -0.54 -14.28 13.65
C ILE A 127 -1.78 -14.94 13.09
N ARG A 128 -1.94 -14.88 11.76
CA ARG A 128 -2.94 -15.68 11.05
C ARG A 128 -2.35 -17.05 10.71
N ALA A 129 -2.96 -18.11 11.21
CA ALA A 129 -2.54 -19.48 10.96
C ALA A 129 -3.65 -20.29 10.26
N CYS A 130 -3.29 -21.19 9.34
CA CYS A 130 -4.25 -22.09 8.72
C CYS A 130 -3.61 -23.36 8.17
N ASP A 131 -3.95 -24.52 8.75
CA ASP A 131 -3.60 -25.86 8.26
C ASP A 131 -2.07 -26.08 8.05
N ARG A 132 -1.20 -25.31 8.72
CA ARG A 132 0.26 -25.26 8.47
C ARG A 132 1.11 -25.23 9.75
N PRO A 133 1.02 -26.27 10.61
CA PRO A 133 1.74 -26.29 11.89
C PRO A 133 3.26 -26.15 11.76
N ALA A 134 3.88 -26.68 10.71
CA ALA A 134 5.33 -26.61 10.52
C ALA A 134 5.83 -25.18 10.24
N GLN A 135 5.04 -24.35 9.54
CA GLN A 135 5.39 -22.95 9.27
C GLN A 135 5.26 -22.13 10.56
N LEU A 136 4.14 -22.31 11.27
CA LEU A 136 3.93 -21.70 12.58
C LEU A 136 5.05 -22.05 13.56
N GLN A 137 5.51 -23.30 13.60
CA GLN A 137 6.62 -23.71 14.45
C GLN A 137 7.91 -22.93 14.14
N ARG A 138 8.22 -22.71 12.85
CA ARG A 138 9.40 -21.92 12.44
C ARG A 138 9.27 -20.46 12.83
N LEU A 139 8.09 -19.87 12.65
CA LEU A 139 7.82 -18.50 13.10
C LEU A 139 8.05 -18.37 14.61
N LEU A 140 7.44 -19.25 15.42
CA LEU A 140 7.59 -19.27 16.89
C LEU A 140 9.05 -19.46 17.33
N ALA A 141 9.81 -20.30 16.64
CA ALA A 141 11.24 -20.47 16.90
C ALA A 141 12.04 -19.20 16.58
N SER A 142 11.74 -18.54 15.46
CA SER A 142 12.41 -17.29 15.07
C SER A 142 12.07 -16.12 16.00
N LEU A 143 10.84 -16.07 16.52
CA LEU A 143 10.43 -15.11 17.56
C LEU A 143 11.22 -15.32 18.86
N GLN A 144 11.40 -16.57 19.27
CA GLN A 144 12.20 -16.88 20.46
C GLN A 144 13.67 -16.47 20.27
N GLN A 145 14.25 -16.73 19.10
CA GLN A 145 15.61 -16.29 18.78
C GLN A 145 15.73 -14.76 18.81
N HIS A 146 14.74 -14.05 18.27
CA HIS A 146 14.69 -12.59 18.30
C HIS A 146 14.68 -12.05 19.74
N MET A 147 13.91 -12.67 20.65
CA MET A 147 13.94 -12.32 22.08
C MET A 147 15.30 -12.61 22.73
N GLN A 148 15.94 -13.73 22.37
CA GLN A 148 17.27 -14.10 22.89
C GLN A 148 18.37 -13.13 22.45
N GLN A 149 18.17 -12.40 21.35
CA GLN A 149 19.06 -11.33 20.89
C GLN A 149 18.88 -10.01 21.66
N GLY A 150 17.99 -9.98 22.66
CA GLY A 150 17.79 -8.82 23.54
C GLY A 150 16.65 -7.88 23.11
N HIS A 151 15.91 -8.24 22.06
CA HIS A 151 14.74 -7.47 21.60
C HIS A 151 13.50 -7.71 22.46
N SER A 152 12.54 -6.79 22.38
CA SER A 152 11.36 -6.80 23.25
C SER A 152 10.42 -7.97 22.92
N ALA A 153 10.02 -8.70 23.96
CA ALA A 153 9.06 -9.79 23.84
C ALA A 153 7.67 -9.23 23.45
N GLN A 154 7.10 -9.75 22.37
CA GLN A 154 5.75 -9.38 21.94
C GLN A 154 4.70 -10.28 22.62
N THR A 155 3.57 -9.70 23.00
CA THR A 155 2.37 -10.50 23.32
C THR A 155 1.85 -11.12 22.03
N LEU A 156 1.56 -12.42 22.03
CA LEU A 156 1.13 -13.15 20.84
C LEU A 156 -0.37 -13.41 20.86
N THR A 157 -1.05 -13.12 19.75
CA THR A 157 -2.41 -13.59 19.48
C THR A 157 -2.41 -14.41 18.21
N VAL A 158 -2.72 -15.69 18.28
CA VAL A 158 -2.76 -16.57 17.10
C VAL A 158 -4.22 -16.85 16.75
N VAL A 159 -4.63 -16.43 15.56
CA VAL A 159 -5.96 -16.67 15.00
C VAL A 159 -5.87 -17.89 14.09
N ASP A 160 -6.43 -19.00 14.56
CA ASP A 160 -6.35 -20.30 13.90
C ASP A 160 -7.61 -20.55 13.07
N ASP A 161 -7.50 -20.41 11.74
CA ASP A 161 -8.55 -20.77 10.79
C ASP A 161 -8.34 -22.16 10.18
N SER A 162 -7.64 -23.06 10.88
CA SER A 162 -7.46 -24.45 10.45
C SER A 162 -8.79 -25.17 10.32
N ARG A 163 -8.90 -25.93 9.25
CA ARG A 163 -10.05 -26.78 8.92
C ARG A 163 -9.74 -28.24 9.20
N SER A 164 -8.47 -28.62 9.13
CA SER A 164 -7.99 -29.93 9.53
C SER A 164 -7.96 -30.03 11.07
N PRO A 165 -8.70 -30.98 11.68
CA PRO A 165 -8.62 -31.21 13.12
C PRO A 165 -7.22 -31.61 13.58
N GLU A 166 -6.47 -32.32 12.74
CA GLU A 166 -5.09 -32.70 13.01
C GLU A 166 -4.17 -31.48 13.06
N ALA A 167 -4.29 -30.58 12.08
CA ALA A 167 -3.50 -29.36 12.04
C ALA A 167 -3.84 -28.45 13.22
N ALA A 168 -5.12 -28.25 13.53
CA ALA A 168 -5.57 -27.47 14.69
C ALA A 168 -5.00 -28.04 16.00
N ALA A 169 -5.05 -29.37 16.19
CA ALA A 169 -4.49 -30.01 17.37
C ALA A 169 -2.96 -29.86 17.46
N ALA A 170 -2.25 -29.95 16.32
CA ALA A 170 -0.81 -29.73 16.27
C ALA A 170 -0.43 -28.28 16.60
N GLN A 171 -1.15 -27.31 16.03
CA GLN A 171 -0.94 -25.89 16.31
C GLN A 171 -1.21 -25.57 17.79
N SER A 172 -2.29 -26.10 18.37
CA SER A 172 -2.59 -25.92 19.79
C SER A 172 -1.46 -26.40 20.70
N ARG A 173 -0.89 -27.59 20.44
CA ARG A 173 0.27 -28.11 21.18
C ARG A 173 1.50 -27.22 21.02
N LEU A 174 1.83 -26.81 19.80
CA LEU A 174 2.98 -25.93 19.52
C LEU A 174 2.88 -24.60 20.28
N LEU A 175 1.69 -24.01 20.33
CA LEU A 175 1.44 -22.75 21.03
C LEU A 175 1.56 -22.91 22.55
N GLN A 176 1.06 -24.02 23.10
CA GLN A 176 1.22 -24.33 24.51
C GLN A 176 2.70 -24.51 24.89
N GLU A 177 3.43 -25.33 24.15
CA GLU A 177 4.87 -25.56 24.36
C GLU A 177 5.67 -24.25 24.25
N HIS A 178 5.32 -23.39 23.29
CA HIS A 178 5.96 -22.08 23.16
C HIS A 178 5.69 -21.20 24.37
N ALA A 179 4.44 -21.09 24.83
CA ALA A 179 4.06 -20.27 25.99
C ALA A 179 4.79 -20.73 27.27
N GLU A 180 4.88 -22.05 27.48
CA GLU A 180 5.60 -22.65 28.62
C GLU A 180 7.11 -22.35 28.56
N ARG A 181 7.71 -22.42 27.37
CA ARG A 181 9.15 -22.19 27.17
C ARG A 181 9.56 -20.72 27.25
N SER A 182 8.78 -19.82 26.66
CA SER A 182 9.15 -18.40 26.54
C SER A 182 8.65 -17.56 27.71
N GLY A 183 7.66 -18.05 28.47
CA GLY A 183 6.93 -17.25 29.45
C GLY A 183 6.12 -16.10 28.82
N ALA A 184 6.00 -16.07 27.49
CA ALA A 184 5.31 -15.01 26.77
C ALA A 184 3.79 -15.09 26.99
N LYS A 185 3.15 -13.93 27.03
CA LYS A 185 1.68 -13.85 26.99
C LYS A 185 1.22 -14.31 25.61
N LEU A 186 0.50 -15.43 25.57
CA LEU A 186 -0.03 -16.02 24.34
C LEU A 186 -1.54 -16.21 24.44
N ARG A 187 -2.25 -15.76 23.42
CA ARG A 187 -3.68 -15.99 23.23
C ARG A 187 -3.89 -16.83 21.97
N HIS A 188 -4.37 -18.06 22.14
CA HIS A 188 -4.78 -18.91 21.04
C HIS A 188 -6.29 -18.75 20.78
N VAL A 189 -6.65 -18.30 19.59
CA VAL A 189 -8.04 -18.18 19.13
C VAL A 189 -8.32 -19.34 18.19
N ASP A 190 -8.64 -20.48 18.79
CA ASP A 190 -9.10 -21.68 18.08
C ASP A 190 -10.53 -21.52 17.54
N ALA A 191 -11.05 -22.58 16.91
CA ALA A 191 -12.41 -22.64 16.39
C ALA A 191 -13.49 -22.26 17.41
N HIS A 192 -13.34 -22.68 18.67
CA HIS A 192 -14.33 -22.43 19.72
C HIS A 192 -14.23 -21.00 20.24
N ALA A 193 -13.02 -20.49 20.46
CA ALA A 193 -12.77 -19.12 20.86
C ALA A 193 -13.24 -18.13 19.78
N TRP A 194 -13.01 -18.45 18.51
CA TRP A 194 -13.55 -17.70 17.37
C TRP A 194 -15.07 -17.61 17.45
N GLN A 195 -15.76 -18.75 17.61
CA GLN A 195 -17.21 -18.77 17.70
C GLN A 195 -17.73 -17.96 18.91
N ARG A 196 -17.07 -18.03 20.07
CA ARG A 196 -17.44 -17.21 21.24
C ARG A 196 -17.31 -15.71 20.96
N VAL A 197 -16.25 -15.28 20.30
CA VAL A 197 -16.07 -13.87 19.91
C VAL A 197 -17.19 -13.45 18.95
N HIS A 198 -17.46 -14.28 17.96
CA HIS A 198 -18.53 -14.05 16.99
C HIS A 198 -19.91 -13.93 17.65
N ASP A 199 -20.27 -14.85 18.54
CA ASP A 199 -21.55 -14.85 19.27
C ASP A 199 -21.67 -13.64 20.21
N SER A 200 -20.56 -13.26 20.87
CA SER A 200 -20.51 -12.08 21.74
C SER A 200 -20.75 -10.79 20.96
N LEU A 201 -20.18 -10.68 19.76
CA LEU A 201 -20.41 -9.54 18.87
C LEU A 201 -21.85 -9.53 18.34
N LYS A 202 -22.40 -10.70 17.94
CA LYS A 202 -23.81 -10.80 17.53
C LYS A 202 -24.77 -10.37 18.63
N ALA A 203 -24.47 -10.70 19.88
CA ALA A 203 -25.27 -10.26 21.01
C ALA A 203 -25.17 -8.75 21.27
N ALA A 204 -24.00 -8.15 21.02
CA ALA A 204 -23.76 -6.72 21.21
C ALA A 204 -24.36 -5.85 20.08
N VAL A 205 -24.37 -6.35 18.85
CA VAL A 205 -24.91 -5.65 17.66
C VAL A 205 -25.86 -6.56 16.86
N PRO A 206 -27.03 -6.94 17.42
CA PRO A 206 -27.94 -7.90 16.82
C PRO A 206 -28.50 -7.47 15.47
N GLN A 207 -28.53 -6.16 15.18
CA GLN A 207 -28.91 -5.61 13.88
C GLN A 207 -27.91 -5.93 12.75
N HIS A 208 -26.66 -6.28 13.10
CA HIS A 208 -25.55 -6.48 12.15
C HIS A 208 -25.13 -7.95 12.00
N GLN A 209 -25.98 -8.90 12.38
CA GLN A 209 -25.65 -10.33 12.36
C GLN A 209 -25.21 -10.83 10.97
N VAL A 210 -25.89 -10.41 9.90
CA VAL A 210 -25.56 -10.80 8.53
C VAL A 210 -24.16 -10.30 8.15
N ALA A 211 -23.85 -9.03 8.46
CA ALA A 211 -22.54 -8.46 8.19
C ALA A 211 -21.43 -9.17 8.99
N LEU A 212 -21.70 -9.55 10.24
CA LEU A 212 -20.77 -10.33 11.06
C LEU A 212 -20.49 -11.72 10.47
N ASP A 213 -21.54 -12.41 10.03
CA ASP A 213 -21.42 -13.70 9.35
C ASP A 213 -20.55 -13.58 8.09
N ASP A 214 -20.73 -12.51 7.32
CA ASP A 214 -19.94 -12.26 6.12
C ASP A 214 -18.50 -11.83 6.42
N LEU A 215 -18.25 -11.01 7.44
CA LEU A 215 -16.91 -10.49 7.77
C LEU A 215 -16.00 -11.56 8.38
N ILE A 216 -16.51 -12.35 9.34
CA ILE A 216 -15.70 -13.27 10.15
C ILE A 216 -16.31 -14.68 10.30
N GLY A 217 -17.53 -14.94 9.83
CA GLY A 217 -18.15 -16.26 9.93
C GLY A 217 -17.35 -17.31 9.15
N ARG A 218 -17.10 -18.47 9.75
CA ARG A 218 -16.25 -19.54 9.17
C ARG A 218 -16.96 -20.39 8.12
N ASN A 219 -18.28 -20.37 8.11
CA ASN A 219 -19.11 -21.14 7.18
C ASN A 219 -20.12 -20.23 6.47
N ARG A 220 -20.50 -20.60 5.25
CA ARG A 220 -21.59 -19.98 4.48
C ARG A 220 -22.39 -21.07 3.79
N ASP A 221 -23.71 -21.02 3.93
CA ASP A 221 -24.62 -22.02 3.36
C ASP A 221 -24.23 -23.47 3.70
N GLY A 222 -23.78 -23.69 4.94
CA GLY A 222 -23.33 -25.01 5.42
C GLY A 222 -21.94 -25.45 4.95
N HIS A 223 -21.23 -24.62 4.18
CA HIS A 223 -19.91 -24.95 3.64
C HIS A 223 -18.80 -24.11 4.30
N PRO A 224 -17.63 -24.72 4.61
CA PRO A 224 -16.47 -23.97 5.06
C PRO A 224 -16.05 -22.93 4.03
N ARG A 225 -15.84 -21.70 4.49
CA ARG A 225 -15.32 -20.63 3.64
C ARG A 225 -13.82 -20.77 3.48
N THR A 226 -13.31 -20.30 2.35
CA THR A 226 -11.88 -20.21 2.06
C THR A 226 -11.52 -18.74 1.86
N GLY A 227 -10.30 -18.38 2.21
CA GLY A 227 -9.84 -17.00 2.04
C GLY A 227 -9.10 -16.47 3.26
N PRO A 228 -8.08 -15.64 3.02
CA PRO A 228 -7.22 -15.06 4.05
C PRO A 228 -7.89 -13.95 4.88
N GLY A 229 -8.90 -13.26 4.35
CA GLY A 229 -9.43 -12.03 4.95
C GLY A 229 -10.21 -12.18 6.26
N ARG A 230 -10.89 -13.32 6.50
CA ARG A 230 -11.68 -13.52 7.74
C ARG A 230 -10.83 -13.49 9.00
N GLY A 231 -9.71 -14.22 9.01
CA GLY A 231 -8.78 -14.25 10.14
C GLY A 231 -8.14 -12.89 10.40
N TRP A 232 -7.93 -12.11 9.33
CA TRP A 232 -7.47 -10.74 9.44
C TRP A 232 -8.57 -9.83 10.05
N ASN A 233 -9.80 -9.86 9.53
CA ASN A 233 -10.92 -9.11 10.12
C ASN A 233 -11.13 -9.43 11.60
N LEU A 234 -11.03 -10.71 11.99
CA LEU A 234 -11.09 -11.08 13.40
C LEU A 234 -9.91 -10.48 14.18
N SER A 235 -8.69 -10.49 13.65
CA SER A 235 -7.53 -9.86 14.28
C SER A 235 -7.71 -8.35 14.48
N LEU A 236 -8.31 -7.65 13.51
CA LEU A 236 -8.66 -6.23 13.62
C LEU A 236 -9.64 -5.97 14.78
N LEU A 237 -10.64 -6.83 14.94
CA LEU A 237 -11.62 -6.72 16.03
C LEU A 237 -11.01 -7.04 17.39
N LEU A 238 -10.14 -8.05 17.46
CA LEU A 238 -9.43 -8.42 18.68
C LEU A 238 -8.38 -7.38 19.12
N GLY A 239 -7.83 -6.63 18.17
CA GLY A 239 -6.89 -5.53 18.40
C GLY A 239 -7.54 -4.16 18.52
N ALA A 240 -8.88 -4.07 18.48
CA ALA A 240 -9.59 -2.80 18.45
C ALA A 240 -9.20 -1.86 19.61
N GLY A 241 -8.80 -0.63 19.27
CA GLY A 241 -8.30 0.38 20.19
C GLY A 241 -6.78 0.40 20.41
N ARG A 242 -6.01 -0.46 19.74
CA ARG A 242 -4.56 -0.62 19.93
C ARG A 242 -3.79 -0.52 18.62
N ARG A 243 -2.47 -0.42 18.68
CA ARG A 243 -1.58 -0.66 17.54
C ARG A 243 -1.16 -2.12 17.54
N ILE A 244 -1.19 -2.80 16.41
CA ILE A 244 -0.81 -4.22 16.33
C ILE A 244 0.27 -4.45 15.29
N LEU A 245 1.07 -5.48 15.50
CA LEU A 245 1.82 -6.15 14.44
C LEU A 245 0.97 -7.29 13.88
N PHE A 246 1.07 -7.58 12.59
CA PHE A 246 0.32 -8.62 11.91
C PHE A 246 1.25 -9.46 11.02
N ALA A 247 1.15 -10.78 11.13
CA ALA A 247 2.02 -11.72 10.42
C ALA A 247 1.24 -12.94 9.91
N ASP A 248 1.70 -13.50 8.80
CA ASP A 248 1.30 -14.82 8.34
C ASP A 248 2.15 -15.93 8.99
N ASP A 249 1.61 -17.14 9.01
CA ASP A 249 2.29 -18.32 9.55
C ASP A 249 3.57 -18.73 8.81
N ASP A 250 3.82 -18.20 7.60
CA ASP A 250 5.02 -18.46 6.80
C ASP A 250 6.15 -17.43 7.00
N PHE A 251 5.96 -16.46 7.91
CA PHE A 251 6.95 -15.44 8.22
C PHE A 251 8.11 -15.99 9.07
N VAL A 252 9.29 -15.42 8.88
CA VAL A 252 10.52 -15.77 9.60
C VAL A 252 11.32 -14.52 9.94
N LEU A 253 11.66 -14.38 11.22
CA LEU A 253 12.51 -13.33 11.77
C LEU A 253 14.01 -13.69 11.70
N PRO A 254 14.92 -12.70 11.78
CA PRO A 254 14.66 -11.27 12.00
C PRO A 254 14.14 -10.56 10.75
N LEU A 255 13.57 -9.36 10.94
CA LEU A 255 13.48 -8.40 9.84
C LEU A 255 14.90 -8.02 9.41
N LYS A 256 15.09 -7.69 8.14
CA LYS A 256 16.37 -7.22 7.61
C LYS A 256 16.19 -5.92 6.84
N LEU A 257 17.19 -5.06 6.84
CA LEU A 257 17.23 -3.87 5.98
C LEU A 257 17.60 -4.26 4.54
N HIS A 258 17.14 -3.46 3.58
CA HIS A 258 17.44 -3.65 2.15
C HIS A 258 18.96 -3.77 1.89
N PRO A 259 19.42 -4.70 1.02
CA PRO A 259 20.84 -4.83 0.68
C PRO A 259 21.47 -3.53 0.17
N ASP A 260 20.70 -2.78 -0.63
CA ASP A 260 21.10 -1.50 -1.21
C ASP A 260 20.48 -0.30 -0.45
N LEU A 261 20.33 -0.41 0.89
CA LEU A 261 19.66 0.60 1.72
C LEU A 261 20.12 2.03 1.40
N GLN A 262 19.15 2.93 1.23
CA GLN A 262 19.38 4.36 1.06
C GLN A 262 18.60 5.16 2.11
N ASP A 263 19.23 6.22 2.65
CA ASP A 263 18.60 7.13 3.60
C ASP A 263 17.52 8.01 2.94
N GLY A 264 16.54 8.39 3.74
CA GLY A 264 15.46 9.31 3.41
C GLY A 264 14.18 8.64 2.91
N VAL A 265 13.17 9.47 2.67
CA VAL A 265 11.82 9.03 2.28
C VAL A 265 11.42 9.54 0.89
N GLU A 266 10.68 8.72 0.15
CA GLU A 266 9.93 9.14 -1.03
C GLU A 266 8.47 9.40 -0.67
N LEU A 267 8.01 10.63 -0.88
CA LEU A 267 6.64 11.08 -0.57
C LEU A 267 5.69 11.01 -1.78
N GLU A 268 6.21 10.72 -2.97
CA GLU A 268 5.44 10.44 -4.17
C GLU A 268 5.45 8.93 -4.38
N ALA A 269 4.27 8.30 -4.36
CA ALA A 269 4.18 6.86 -4.43
C ALA A 269 4.68 6.29 -5.76
N HIS A 270 5.64 5.37 -5.68
CA HIS A 270 6.04 4.54 -6.81
C HIS A 270 5.30 3.19 -6.76
N GLU A 271 4.70 2.79 -7.88
CA GLU A 271 3.98 1.51 -7.96
C GLU A 271 4.91 0.29 -7.98
N MET A 272 6.22 0.47 -8.18
CA MET A 272 7.13 -0.62 -8.50
C MET A 272 8.24 -0.74 -7.45
N SER A 273 8.21 -1.84 -6.72
CA SER A 273 9.29 -2.22 -5.79
C SER A 273 10.49 -2.77 -6.55
N THR A 274 11.69 -2.45 -6.07
CA THR A 274 12.93 -3.07 -6.52
C THR A 274 12.95 -4.57 -6.17
N VAL A 275 13.51 -5.38 -7.07
CA VAL A 275 13.59 -6.83 -6.91
C VAL A 275 15.03 -7.32 -7.13
N ARG A 276 15.44 -8.30 -6.32
CA ARG A 276 16.67 -9.08 -6.51
C ARG A 276 16.31 -10.55 -6.59
N PHE A 277 16.85 -11.25 -7.59
CA PHE A 277 16.52 -12.65 -7.84
C PHE A 277 17.61 -13.59 -7.32
N TYR A 278 17.19 -14.72 -6.74
CA TYR A 278 18.07 -15.76 -6.23
C TYR A 278 17.68 -17.11 -6.83
N THR A 279 18.63 -18.04 -6.93
CA THR A 279 18.34 -19.42 -7.34
C THR A 279 18.09 -20.35 -6.16
N GLU A 280 18.63 -20.00 -4.98
CA GLU A 280 18.56 -20.79 -3.76
C GLU A 280 17.80 -20.07 -2.65
N THR A 281 16.90 -20.80 -1.96
CA THR A 281 16.09 -20.25 -0.87
C THR A 281 16.97 -19.75 0.28
N ALA A 282 18.02 -20.48 0.62
CA ALA A 282 18.96 -20.06 1.66
C ALA A 282 19.64 -18.71 1.34
N ALA A 283 20.01 -18.49 0.08
CA ALA A 283 20.61 -17.22 -0.35
C ALA A 283 19.61 -16.07 -0.27
N ALA A 284 18.36 -16.29 -0.70
CA ALA A 284 17.29 -15.30 -0.58
C ALA A 284 16.95 -14.98 0.90
N MET A 285 16.95 -15.97 1.78
CA MET A 285 16.68 -15.77 3.21
C MET A 285 17.82 -15.07 3.95
N ALA A 286 19.06 -15.25 3.48
CA ALA A 286 20.25 -14.66 4.08
C ALA A 286 20.51 -13.21 3.63
N SER A 287 19.96 -12.77 2.50
CA SER A 287 20.19 -11.43 1.95
C SER A 287 19.66 -10.32 2.86
N GLY A 288 20.16 -9.10 2.64
CA GLY A 288 19.86 -7.92 3.46
C GLY A 288 20.77 -7.78 4.68
N HIS A 289 20.67 -6.64 5.34
CA HIS A 289 21.53 -6.27 6.47
C HIS A 289 20.77 -6.40 7.79
N ASP A 290 21.48 -6.79 8.84
CA ASP A 290 20.94 -6.70 10.20
C ASP A 290 21.01 -5.25 10.67
N ALA A 291 20.04 -4.81 11.46
CA ALA A 291 20.02 -3.49 12.07
C ALA A 291 20.61 -3.53 13.49
N ASP A 292 21.17 -2.41 13.94
CA ASP A 292 21.62 -2.19 15.32
C ASP A 292 20.48 -1.79 16.28
N PHE A 293 19.25 -1.70 15.77
CA PHE A 293 18.03 -1.42 16.53
C PHE A 293 16.90 -2.42 16.21
N ASP A 294 15.86 -2.42 17.05
CA ASP A 294 14.72 -3.31 16.89
C ASP A 294 13.79 -2.83 15.76
N LEU A 295 13.88 -3.50 14.61
CA LEU A 295 13.05 -3.18 13.44
C LEU A 295 11.55 -3.42 13.68
N LEU A 296 11.16 -4.38 14.53
CA LEU A 296 9.73 -4.57 14.87
C LEU A 296 9.22 -3.36 15.65
N GLN A 297 10.01 -2.89 16.62
CA GLN A 297 9.67 -1.69 17.39
C GLN A 297 9.63 -0.45 16.50
N TRP A 298 10.55 -0.33 15.53
CA TRP A 298 10.54 0.78 14.57
C TRP A 298 9.23 0.86 13.76
N HIS A 299 8.71 -0.28 13.30
CA HIS A 299 7.40 -0.34 12.64
C HIS A 299 6.26 0.12 13.57
N LEU A 300 6.29 -0.28 14.85
CA LEU A 300 5.28 0.12 15.85
C LEU A 300 5.35 1.60 16.21
N ASP A 301 6.56 2.17 16.34
CA ASP A 301 6.78 3.57 16.70
C ASP A 301 6.27 4.52 15.61
N LEU A 302 6.36 4.12 14.35
CA LEU A 302 5.83 4.87 13.22
C LEU A 302 4.32 4.65 13.02
N CYS A 303 3.81 3.45 13.31
CA CYS A 303 2.41 3.13 13.14
C CYS A 303 1.52 3.95 14.08
N GLY A 304 0.53 4.62 13.51
CA GLY A 304 -0.36 5.55 14.21
C GLY A 304 0.29 6.89 14.56
N ALA A 305 1.55 7.13 14.19
CA ALA A 305 2.21 8.41 14.43
C ALA A 305 1.78 9.47 13.40
N PRO A 306 1.82 10.77 13.75
CA PRO A 306 1.71 11.85 12.78
C PRO A 306 2.83 11.76 11.74
N ILE A 307 2.52 12.09 10.48
CA ILE A 307 3.48 12.01 9.37
C ILE A 307 4.72 12.88 9.62
N GLY A 308 4.59 13.93 10.44
CA GLY A 308 5.71 14.79 10.82
C GLY A 308 6.88 14.09 11.49
N ARG A 309 6.67 12.89 12.06
CA ARG A 309 7.76 12.05 12.58
C ARG A 309 8.76 11.62 11.50
N VAL A 310 8.36 11.61 10.23
CA VAL A 310 9.24 11.31 9.08
C VAL A 310 10.26 12.43 8.86
N PHE A 311 9.95 13.67 9.25
CA PHE A 311 10.84 14.82 9.11
C PHE A 311 11.75 15.04 10.32
N ASP A 312 11.74 14.13 11.30
CA ASP A 312 12.57 14.21 12.50
C ASP A 312 14.03 13.86 12.19
N HIS A 313 14.95 14.80 12.47
CA HIS A 313 16.39 14.73 12.20
C HIS A 313 17.11 13.51 12.83
N ALA A 314 16.49 12.83 13.79
CA ALA A 314 17.05 11.64 14.43
C ALA A 314 16.79 10.32 13.67
N SER A 315 16.14 10.35 12.49
CA SER A 315 15.69 9.15 11.78
C SER A 315 16.30 8.96 10.38
N HIS A 316 16.35 7.70 9.92
CA HIS A 316 16.68 7.35 8.52
C HIS A 316 15.64 7.81 7.49
N LEU A 317 14.57 8.49 7.91
CA LEU A 317 13.44 8.85 7.06
C LEU A 317 13.52 10.29 6.55
N VAL A 318 14.43 11.10 7.09
CA VAL A 318 14.57 12.52 6.71
C VAL A 318 14.91 12.64 5.23
N PRO A 319 14.12 13.37 4.41
CA PRO A 319 14.47 13.56 3.01
C PRO A 319 15.86 14.22 2.91
N THR A 320 16.73 13.60 2.11
CA THR A 320 18.01 14.21 1.73
C THR A 320 17.77 15.48 0.93
N ARG A 321 18.79 16.33 0.83
CA ARG A 321 18.71 17.56 0.02
C ARG A 321 18.33 17.29 -1.44
N GLU A 322 18.82 16.20 -2.02
CA GLU A 322 18.45 15.81 -3.39
C GLU A 322 16.98 15.40 -3.48
N GLN A 323 16.47 14.69 -2.47
CA GLN A 323 15.06 14.31 -2.42
C GLN A 323 14.15 15.50 -2.23
N TRP A 324 14.51 16.47 -1.37
CA TRP A 324 13.78 17.73 -1.27
C TRP A 324 13.53 18.35 -2.64
N ARG A 325 14.55 18.36 -3.49
CA ARG A 325 14.47 18.93 -4.85
C ARG A 325 13.51 18.21 -5.80
N ARG A 326 13.13 16.98 -5.48
CA ARG A 326 12.12 16.20 -6.23
C ARG A 326 10.71 16.36 -5.65
N ILE A 327 10.58 16.92 -4.45
CA ILE A 327 9.29 17.14 -3.80
C ILE A 327 8.67 18.44 -4.34
N ALA A 328 7.43 18.33 -4.82
CA ALA A 328 6.57 19.46 -5.11
C ALA A 328 5.37 19.44 -4.15
N PRO A 329 5.33 20.30 -3.11
CA PRO A 329 4.20 20.34 -2.17
C PRO A 329 2.84 20.48 -2.86
N SER A 330 2.79 21.19 -3.99
CA SER A 330 1.58 21.32 -4.81
C SER A 330 1.04 20.02 -5.41
N ARG A 331 1.89 18.98 -5.55
CA ARG A 331 1.54 17.64 -6.06
C ARG A 331 1.19 16.64 -4.95
N LEU A 332 1.30 17.05 -3.69
CA LEU A 332 1.03 16.21 -2.52
C LEU A 332 -0.21 16.72 -1.76
N PRO A 333 -1.41 16.74 -2.36
CA PRO A 333 -2.60 17.36 -1.76
C PRO A 333 -3.08 16.64 -0.48
N ARG A 334 -2.61 15.42 -0.23
CA ARG A 334 -2.91 14.59 0.95
C ARG A 334 -1.89 14.76 2.08
N LEU A 335 -0.76 15.40 1.80
CA LEU A 335 0.26 15.67 2.80
C LEU A 335 -0.15 16.94 3.54
N VAL A 336 -0.69 16.75 4.73
CA VAL A 336 -1.12 17.82 5.65
C VAL A 336 -0.53 17.54 7.04
N PRO A 337 -0.31 18.55 7.89
CA PRO A 337 0.33 18.36 9.20
C PRO A 337 -0.39 17.34 10.11
N GLU A 338 -1.70 17.21 9.96
CA GLU A 338 -2.56 16.32 10.76
C GLU A 338 -2.58 14.88 10.23
N ALA A 339 -1.97 14.64 9.07
CA ALA A 339 -1.91 13.33 8.44
C ALA A 339 -1.18 12.31 9.32
N ARG A 340 -1.60 11.04 9.24
CA ARG A 340 -1.03 9.95 10.04
C ARG A 340 -0.60 8.77 9.20
N ILE A 341 0.30 7.97 9.77
CA ILE A 341 0.69 6.68 9.24
C ILE A 341 -0.30 5.64 9.76
N ALA A 342 -1.32 5.29 8.98
CA ALA A 342 -2.33 4.30 9.36
C ALA A 342 -1.78 2.88 9.42
N ALA A 343 -0.77 2.58 8.60
CA ALA A 343 -0.09 1.30 8.60
C ALA A 343 1.35 1.43 8.10
N THR A 344 2.20 0.48 8.50
CA THR A 344 3.54 0.31 7.93
C THR A 344 3.65 -1.05 7.25
N MET A 345 4.47 -1.13 6.21
CA MET A 345 4.69 -2.32 5.40
C MET A 345 6.17 -2.64 5.34
N ASN A 346 6.50 -3.93 5.22
CA ASN A 346 7.82 -4.41 4.86
C ASN A 346 7.79 -5.06 3.47
N GLY A 347 8.94 -5.11 2.81
CA GLY A 347 9.17 -6.03 1.70
C GLY A 347 9.23 -7.48 2.17
N HIS A 348 9.48 -8.43 1.27
CA HIS A 348 9.67 -9.82 1.63
C HIS A 348 10.92 -10.39 0.98
N ARG A 349 11.51 -11.40 1.63
CA ARG A 349 12.61 -12.19 1.08
C ARG A 349 12.33 -13.67 1.20
N GLY A 350 12.96 -14.48 0.34
CA GLY A 350 12.63 -15.90 0.22
C GLY A 350 11.59 -16.12 -0.86
N HIS A 351 10.49 -16.77 -0.55
CA HIS A 351 9.45 -17.10 -1.53
C HIS A 351 8.57 -15.88 -1.88
N SER A 352 8.33 -15.56 -3.16
CA SER A 352 7.55 -14.36 -3.55
C SER A 352 6.06 -14.39 -3.20
N GLY A 353 5.53 -15.58 -2.95
CA GLY A 353 4.13 -15.80 -2.56
C GLY A 353 3.10 -15.67 -3.70
N SER A 354 3.57 -15.33 -4.90
CA SER A 354 2.78 -15.30 -6.15
C SER A 354 2.38 -16.71 -6.61
N VAL A 355 1.39 -16.77 -7.49
CA VAL A 355 0.94 -18.00 -8.19
C VAL A 355 1.42 -18.08 -9.64
N SER A 356 1.84 -16.96 -10.22
CA SER A 356 2.41 -16.91 -11.57
C SER A 356 3.67 -16.05 -11.60
N SER A 357 4.46 -16.21 -12.66
CA SER A 357 5.62 -15.38 -12.97
C SER A 357 5.27 -14.11 -13.72
N ASP A 358 4.00 -13.88 -14.09
CA ASP A 358 3.61 -12.77 -15.00
C ASP A 358 4.00 -11.39 -14.47
N TRP A 359 3.99 -11.21 -13.14
CA TRP A 359 4.41 -9.97 -12.49
C TRP A 359 5.89 -9.62 -12.76
N MET A 360 6.74 -10.62 -13.05
CA MET A 360 8.16 -10.43 -13.35
C MET A 360 8.40 -9.73 -14.70
N TYR A 361 7.38 -9.61 -15.56
CA TYR A 361 7.47 -8.87 -16.82
C TYR A 361 7.00 -7.42 -16.71
N LEU A 362 6.70 -6.96 -15.49
CA LEU A 362 6.28 -5.59 -15.17
C LEU A 362 7.25 -4.91 -14.19
N LEU A 363 8.50 -5.36 -14.12
CA LEU A 363 9.52 -4.86 -13.23
C LEU A 363 10.14 -3.55 -13.72
N ASP A 364 10.84 -2.85 -12.82
CA ASP A 364 11.59 -1.65 -13.18
C ASP A 364 12.74 -2.02 -14.14
N PRO A 365 13.30 -1.04 -14.87
CA PRO A 365 14.35 -1.33 -15.85
C PRO A 365 15.57 -2.07 -15.26
N ALA A 366 15.97 -1.76 -14.02
CA ALA A 366 17.12 -2.38 -13.40
C ALA A 366 16.82 -3.82 -12.98
N SER A 367 15.68 -4.06 -12.32
CA SER A 367 15.25 -5.40 -11.94
C SER A 367 14.93 -6.28 -13.16
N SER A 368 14.36 -5.70 -14.22
CA SER A 368 14.14 -6.39 -15.49
C SER A 368 15.48 -6.86 -16.09
N HIS A 369 16.47 -5.97 -16.12
CA HIS A 369 17.79 -6.32 -16.64
C HIS A 369 18.46 -7.45 -15.82
N ASP A 370 18.44 -7.37 -14.48
CA ASP A 370 18.95 -8.43 -13.60
C ASP A 370 18.27 -9.79 -13.84
N LEU A 371 16.96 -9.79 -14.08
CA LEU A 371 16.18 -11.01 -14.32
C LEU A 371 16.63 -11.76 -15.58
N TYR A 372 16.84 -11.05 -16.69
CA TYR A 372 17.12 -11.65 -17.99
C TYR A 372 18.58 -11.59 -18.42
N GLU A 373 19.51 -11.13 -17.58
CA GLU A 373 20.92 -11.03 -17.98
C GLU A 373 21.51 -12.41 -18.31
N ASP A 374 21.24 -13.41 -17.48
CA ASP A 374 21.70 -14.80 -17.67
C ASP A 374 20.53 -15.77 -17.91
N ARG A 375 20.61 -16.53 -19.00
CA ARG A 375 19.55 -17.47 -19.40
C ARG A 375 19.35 -18.59 -18.40
N THR A 376 20.43 -19.11 -17.80
CA THR A 376 20.35 -20.26 -16.89
C THR A 376 19.68 -19.85 -15.59
N ARG A 377 20.04 -18.68 -15.05
CA ARG A 377 19.42 -18.04 -13.90
C ARG A 377 17.96 -17.71 -14.18
N TYR A 378 17.67 -17.07 -15.32
CA TYR A 378 16.31 -16.74 -15.75
C TYR A 378 15.37 -17.95 -15.66
N LEU A 379 15.72 -19.06 -16.31
CA LEU A 379 14.89 -20.26 -16.34
C LEU A 379 14.63 -20.86 -14.95
N ARG A 380 15.58 -20.75 -14.01
CA ARG A 380 15.38 -21.21 -12.62
C ARG A 380 14.49 -20.27 -11.81
N VAL A 381 14.66 -18.96 -12.01
CA VAL A 381 13.97 -17.92 -11.26
C VAL A 381 12.48 -17.89 -11.62
N ILE A 382 12.14 -17.97 -12.92
CA ILE A 382 10.75 -17.95 -13.38
C ILE A 382 9.94 -19.18 -12.98
N GLU A 383 10.57 -20.24 -12.45
CA GLU A 383 9.86 -21.41 -11.93
C GLU A 383 9.44 -21.26 -10.46
N SER A 384 10.18 -20.52 -9.63
CA SER A 384 10.01 -20.58 -8.17
C SER A 384 10.07 -19.23 -7.43
N GLY A 385 10.50 -18.15 -8.08
CA GLY A 385 10.45 -16.78 -7.55
C GLY A 385 11.06 -16.60 -6.17
N LYS A 386 12.32 -17.01 -6.02
CA LYS A 386 13.13 -16.75 -4.82
C LYS A 386 13.69 -15.33 -4.93
N VAL A 387 13.22 -14.42 -4.08
CA VAL A 387 13.46 -12.98 -4.26
C VAL A 387 13.83 -12.27 -2.96
N TRP A 388 14.38 -11.08 -3.10
CA TRP A 388 14.15 -9.96 -2.19
C TRP A 388 13.31 -8.94 -2.94
N MET A 389 12.17 -8.54 -2.40
CA MET A 389 11.25 -7.57 -3.01
C MET A 389 10.80 -6.55 -1.98
N GLY A 390 11.03 -5.28 -2.25
CA GLY A 390 10.72 -4.16 -1.36
C GLY A 390 11.54 -2.94 -1.76
N PRO A 391 11.22 -1.75 -1.24
CA PRO A 391 11.93 -0.54 -1.60
C PRO A 391 13.30 -0.52 -0.90
N ASP A 392 14.27 0.12 -1.54
CA ASP A 392 15.60 0.34 -0.98
C ASP A 392 15.67 1.54 -0.03
N ARG A 393 14.58 2.30 0.05
CA ARG A 393 14.35 3.44 0.94
C ARG A 393 12.91 3.44 1.45
N ALA A 394 12.60 4.24 2.46
CA ALA A 394 11.21 4.38 2.87
C ALA A 394 10.40 5.08 1.77
N THR A 395 9.19 4.60 1.47
CA THR A 395 8.32 5.22 0.49
C THR A 395 6.87 5.19 0.94
N THR A 396 6.15 6.25 0.63
CA THR A 396 4.72 6.33 0.85
C THR A 396 3.98 5.58 -0.24
N MET A 397 2.96 4.81 0.14
CA MET A 397 2.20 3.99 -0.80
C MET A 397 0.76 4.47 -0.91
N ILE A 398 0.28 4.59 -2.16
CA ILE A 398 -1.15 4.82 -2.44
C ILE A 398 -1.92 3.50 -2.28
N SER A 399 -1.36 2.37 -2.71
CA SER A 399 -1.95 1.03 -2.60
C SER A 399 -1.17 0.17 -1.60
N THR A 400 -1.80 -0.89 -1.10
CA THR A 400 -1.17 -1.88 -0.22
C THR A 400 -0.96 -3.17 -1.01
N PRO A 401 0.17 -3.32 -1.73
CA PRO A 401 0.45 -4.52 -2.52
C PRO A 401 0.74 -5.76 -1.67
N PHE A 402 1.01 -5.59 -0.38
CA PHE A 402 1.27 -6.64 0.59
C PHE A 402 0.48 -6.38 1.86
N THR A 403 0.31 -7.44 2.66
CA THR A 403 -0.23 -7.37 4.01
C THR A 403 0.53 -6.32 4.83
N PRO A 404 -0.12 -5.27 5.36
CA PRO A 404 0.51 -4.33 6.26
C PRO A 404 0.96 -4.99 7.55
N PHE A 405 2.21 -4.72 7.92
CA PHE A 405 2.90 -5.35 9.03
C PHE A 405 2.56 -4.75 10.38
N ALA A 406 2.45 -3.42 10.47
CA ALA A 406 1.88 -2.76 11.64
C ALA A 406 0.64 -1.97 11.23
N GLN A 407 -0.39 -2.01 12.07
CA GLN A 407 -1.71 -1.41 11.79
C GLN A 407 -2.20 -0.63 13.01
N ASP A 408 -2.62 0.62 12.79
CA ASP A 408 -3.18 1.48 13.83
C ASP A 408 -4.69 1.23 13.95
N LEU A 409 -5.08 0.50 14.99
CA LEU A 409 -6.47 0.21 15.30
C LEU A 409 -6.98 1.09 16.44
N SER A 410 -6.29 2.18 16.79
CA SER A 410 -6.77 3.15 17.79
C SER A 410 -7.97 3.97 17.27
N ARG A 411 -8.06 4.11 15.95
CA ARG A 411 -9.18 4.68 15.20
C ARG A 411 -9.87 3.57 14.41
N LEU A 412 -11.04 3.88 13.83
CA LEU A 412 -11.78 2.93 12.98
C LEU A 412 -10.87 2.46 11.82
N PRO A 413 -10.44 1.19 11.79
CA PRO A 413 -9.51 0.69 10.78
C PRO A 413 -10.28 0.23 9.54
N ALA A 414 -9.57 0.03 8.44
CA ALA A 414 -10.13 -0.65 7.28
C ALA A 414 -10.34 -2.14 7.58
N PHE A 415 -11.54 -2.66 7.31
CA PHE A 415 -11.73 -4.11 7.16
C PHE A 415 -11.25 -4.55 5.78
N VAL A 416 -11.08 -5.86 5.59
CA VAL A 416 -10.66 -6.46 4.32
C VAL A 416 -11.74 -7.36 3.75
N ALA A 417 -11.72 -7.58 2.43
CA ALA A 417 -12.58 -8.57 1.81
C ALA A 417 -12.31 -9.96 2.43
N PRO A 418 -13.36 -10.63 2.94
CA PRO A 418 -13.18 -11.83 3.77
C PRO A 418 -12.82 -13.09 2.97
N ASP A 419 -13.18 -13.12 1.69
CA ASP A 419 -13.02 -14.27 0.80
C ASP A 419 -12.05 -13.94 -0.34
N GLU A 420 -11.45 -14.97 -0.94
CA GLU A 420 -10.52 -14.89 -2.08
C GLU A 420 -9.24 -14.05 -1.81
N ARG A 421 -8.34 -13.98 -2.80
CA ARG A 421 -7.11 -13.17 -2.74
C ARG A 421 -7.39 -11.70 -3.09
N GLY A 422 -6.46 -10.81 -2.74
CA GLY A 422 -6.55 -9.38 -3.04
C GLY A 422 -7.14 -8.56 -1.89
N GLU A 423 -7.25 -9.18 -0.72
CA GLU A 423 -7.66 -8.56 0.53
C GLU A 423 -6.74 -7.40 0.93
N ASP A 424 -5.44 -7.49 0.62
CA ASP A 424 -4.46 -6.41 0.83
C ASP A 424 -4.89 -5.13 0.11
N GLY A 425 -5.27 -5.24 -1.17
CA GLY A 425 -5.75 -4.09 -1.94
C GLY A 425 -7.02 -3.48 -1.36
N THR A 426 -7.92 -4.31 -0.83
CA THR A 426 -9.17 -3.81 -0.20
C THR A 426 -8.89 -3.05 1.09
N PHE A 427 -7.92 -3.49 1.89
CA PHE A 427 -7.44 -2.73 3.06
C PHE A 427 -7.01 -1.32 2.65
N GLY A 428 -6.14 -1.22 1.64
CA GLY A 428 -5.63 0.08 1.17
C GLY A 428 -6.72 0.97 0.61
N ALA A 429 -7.62 0.43 -0.21
CA ALA A 429 -8.74 1.19 -0.76
C ALA A 429 -9.69 1.72 0.33
N ILE A 430 -10.04 0.89 1.32
CA ILE A 430 -10.91 1.30 2.42
C ILE A 430 -10.20 2.29 3.36
N THR A 431 -8.91 2.14 3.59
CA THR A 431 -8.12 3.08 4.40
C THR A 431 -8.23 4.50 3.86
N ARG A 432 -8.14 4.68 2.54
CA ARG A 432 -8.31 5.98 1.87
C ARG A 432 -9.75 6.53 1.94
N ILE A 433 -10.74 5.63 1.87
CA ILE A 433 -12.15 5.99 2.07
C ILE A 433 -12.39 6.47 3.50
N LEU A 434 -11.75 5.86 4.49
CA LEU A 434 -11.88 6.27 5.89
C LEU A 434 -11.21 7.63 6.12
N ASP A 435 -10.00 7.81 5.63
CA ASP A 435 -9.21 9.03 5.79
C ASP A 435 -8.34 9.28 4.55
N SER A 436 -8.67 10.31 3.76
CA SER A 436 -7.94 10.67 2.53
C SER A 436 -6.57 11.29 2.82
N THR A 437 -6.31 11.63 4.07
CA THR A 437 -5.02 12.15 4.54
C THR A 437 -4.18 11.07 5.22
N SER A 438 -4.69 9.84 5.34
CA SER A 438 -3.93 8.73 5.90
C SER A 438 -2.88 8.19 4.92
N TRP A 439 -1.76 7.76 5.48
CA TRP A 439 -0.61 7.25 4.75
C TRP A 439 -0.31 5.81 5.13
N VAL A 440 0.14 5.04 4.15
CA VAL A 440 0.81 3.76 4.37
C VAL A 440 2.28 3.95 4.04
N LEU A 441 3.15 3.58 4.98
CA LEU A 441 4.60 3.72 4.81
C LEU A 441 5.25 2.35 4.57
N HIS A 442 5.86 2.17 3.40
CA HIS A 442 6.66 0.99 3.09
C HIS A 442 8.10 1.25 3.50
N LEU A 443 8.55 0.58 4.55
CA LEU A 443 9.91 0.69 5.06
C LEU A 443 10.87 -0.17 4.24
N PRO A 444 12.17 0.18 4.19
CA PRO A 444 13.20 -0.59 3.49
C PRO A 444 13.61 -1.82 4.31
N THR A 445 12.64 -2.49 4.93
CA THR A 445 12.78 -3.71 5.70
C THR A 445 12.22 -4.89 4.91
N SER A 446 12.63 -6.10 5.22
CA SER A 446 11.97 -7.32 4.73
C SER A 446 11.74 -8.34 5.83
N ILE A 447 10.64 -9.08 5.70
CA ILE A 447 10.39 -10.31 6.44
C ILE A 447 10.76 -11.52 5.59
N GLY A 448 11.26 -12.58 6.22
CA GLY A 448 11.50 -13.84 5.52
C GLY A 448 10.20 -14.60 5.28
N HIS A 449 9.99 -15.13 4.08
CA HIS A 449 8.91 -16.05 3.74
C HIS A 449 9.46 -17.43 3.45
N LEU A 450 9.08 -18.41 4.27
CA LEU A 450 9.57 -19.78 4.16
C LEU A 450 8.42 -20.80 4.20
N ARG A 451 8.10 -21.33 3.02
CA ARG A 451 7.06 -22.35 2.82
C ARG A 451 7.62 -23.76 2.95
N ASP A 452 6.75 -24.71 3.35
CA ASP A 452 7.12 -26.13 3.47
C ASP A 452 7.36 -26.82 2.11
N SER A 453 6.72 -26.33 1.05
CA SER A 453 6.84 -26.88 -0.30
C SER A 453 7.27 -25.81 -1.30
N GLU A 454 8.12 -26.21 -2.25
CA GLU A 454 8.41 -25.37 -3.41
C GLU A 454 7.15 -25.25 -4.26
N HIS A 455 6.56 -24.05 -4.29
CA HIS A 455 5.49 -23.74 -5.22
C HIS A 455 6.10 -23.39 -6.58
N LYS A 456 5.76 -24.17 -7.60
CA LYS A 456 6.13 -23.84 -8.97
C LYS A 456 5.10 -22.90 -9.58
N PHE A 457 5.57 -21.83 -10.20
CA PHE A 457 4.69 -20.95 -10.97
C PHE A 457 4.12 -21.68 -12.18
N ASN A 458 2.93 -21.26 -12.57
CA ASN A 458 2.43 -21.57 -13.90
C ASN A 458 3.37 -20.97 -14.96
N ALA A 459 3.49 -21.65 -16.10
CA ALA A 459 4.32 -21.17 -17.20
C ALA A 459 3.84 -19.78 -17.69
N PRO A 460 4.74 -18.90 -18.15
CA PRO A 460 4.37 -17.59 -18.69
C PRO A 460 3.28 -17.69 -19.75
N GLY A 461 2.23 -16.89 -19.61
CA GLY A 461 1.11 -16.89 -20.57
C GLY A 461 0.20 -18.11 -20.50
N SER A 462 0.23 -18.89 -19.40
CA SER A 462 -0.75 -19.98 -19.16
C SER A 462 -2.19 -19.47 -19.13
N GLY A 463 -2.40 -18.19 -18.85
CA GLY A 463 -3.69 -17.51 -18.86
C GLY A 463 -3.54 -16.00 -18.92
N ALA A 464 -4.66 -15.29 -19.11
CA ALA A 464 -4.69 -13.84 -18.94
C ALA A 464 -4.60 -13.47 -17.45
N VAL A 465 -4.31 -12.19 -17.16
CA VAL A 465 -4.26 -11.71 -15.77
C VAL A 465 -5.59 -11.98 -15.06
N ALA A 466 -5.53 -12.70 -13.94
CA ALA A 466 -6.72 -13.05 -13.19
C ALA A 466 -7.24 -11.86 -12.38
N ARG A 467 -8.49 -11.43 -12.63
CA ARG A 467 -9.20 -10.44 -11.83
C ARG A 467 -10.44 -11.04 -11.20
N ASN A 468 -10.36 -11.28 -9.90
CA ASN A 468 -11.49 -11.70 -9.08
C ASN A 468 -12.30 -10.49 -8.58
N PHE A 469 -13.30 -10.74 -7.74
CA PHE A 469 -14.16 -9.68 -7.20
C PHE A 469 -13.39 -8.63 -6.38
N ASN A 470 -12.40 -9.06 -5.59
CA ASN A 470 -11.64 -8.13 -4.76
C ASN A 470 -10.84 -7.13 -5.60
N TYR A 471 -10.20 -7.55 -6.71
CA TYR A 471 -9.50 -6.62 -7.59
C TYR A 471 -10.45 -5.64 -8.27
N PHE A 472 -11.60 -6.14 -8.76
CA PHE A 472 -12.65 -5.29 -9.32
C PHE A 472 -13.10 -4.23 -8.29
N LEU A 473 -13.32 -4.66 -7.06
CA LEU A 473 -13.75 -3.81 -5.97
C LEU A 473 -12.70 -2.74 -5.63
N VAL A 474 -11.42 -3.09 -5.54
CA VAL A 474 -10.33 -2.12 -5.29
C VAL A 474 -10.33 -1.01 -6.33
N ASP A 475 -10.43 -1.37 -7.61
CA ASP A 475 -10.43 -0.42 -8.71
C ASP A 475 -11.71 0.45 -8.71
N PHE A 476 -12.85 -0.11 -8.32
CA PHE A 476 -14.10 0.64 -8.15
C PHE A 476 -14.05 1.62 -6.97
N LEU A 477 -13.57 1.16 -5.80
CA LEU A 477 -13.44 1.97 -4.59
C LEU A 477 -12.47 3.13 -4.78
N ALA A 478 -11.38 2.93 -5.51
CA ALA A 478 -10.43 3.99 -5.85
C ALA A 478 -11.09 5.15 -6.62
N ARG A 479 -12.06 4.86 -7.50
CA ARG A 479 -12.81 5.89 -8.25
C ARG A 479 -13.82 6.65 -7.39
N CYS A 480 -14.28 6.04 -6.30
CA CYS A 480 -15.22 6.68 -5.39
C CYS A 480 -14.55 7.75 -4.53
N GLU A 481 -13.24 7.65 -4.29
CA GLU A 481 -12.51 8.46 -3.30
C GLU A 481 -12.67 9.97 -3.52
N ASP A 482 -12.54 10.43 -4.77
CA ASP A 482 -12.54 11.85 -5.13
C ASP A 482 -13.91 12.53 -4.96
N ASP A 483 -14.99 11.74 -4.91
CA ASP A 483 -16.37 12.22 -4.78
C ASP A 483 -16.91 12.16 -3.33
N LEU A 484 -16.06 11.83 -2.35
CA LEU A 484 -16.44 11.73 -0.94
C LEU A 484 -16.18 13.03 -0.18
N PHE A 485 -17.26 13.73 0.19
CA PHE A 485 -17.19 14.99 0.97
C PHE A 485 -17.51 14.82 2.46
N ALA A 486 -17.90 13.61 2.89
CA ALA A 486 -18.32 13.40 4.27
C ALA A 486 -17.16 13.58 5.26
N GLY A 487 -17.39 14.33 6.34
CA GLY A 487 -16.35 14.72 7.31
C GLY A 487 -16.02 13.67 8.39
N THR A 488 -16.65 12.49 8.37
CA THR A 488 -16.35 11.40 9.31
C THR A 488 -16.09 10.08 8.58
N PRO A 489 -15.19 9.22 9.08
CA PRO A 489 -14.91 7.93 8.46
C PRO A 489 -16.16 7.06 8.26
N GLN A 490 -17.08 7.07 9.24
CA GLN A 490 -18.35 6.33 9.20
C GLN A 490 -19.25 6.82 8.08
N ALA A 491 -19.43 8.14 7.95
CA ALA A 491 -20.26 8.70 6.88
C ALA A 491 -19.65 8.47 5.50
N ARG A 492 -18.31 8.44 5.38
CA ARG A 492 -17.62 8.08 4.13
C ARG A 492 -17.88 6.62 3.75
N LEU A 493 -17.79 5.66 4.68
CA LEU A 493 -18.17 4.26 4.43
C LEU A 493 -19.62 4.12 3.98
N VAL A 494 -20.56 4.83 4.63
CA VAL A 494 -21.99 4.81 4.24
C VAL A 494 -22.19 5.36 2.84
N ALA A 495 -21.52 6.47 2.48
CA ALA A 495 -21.58 7.05 1.15
C ALA A 495 -21.01 6.09 0.09
N THR A 496 -19.89 5.43 0.37
CA THR A 496 -19.32 4.41 -0.52
C THR A 496 -20.23 3.19 -0.66
N ALA A 497 -20.85 2.72 0.43
CA ALA A 497 -21.83 1.64 0.38
C ALA A 497 -23.04 2.00 -0.49
N ALA A 498 -23.49 3.26 -0.47
CA ALA A 498 -24.56 3.72 -1.35
C ALA A 498 -24.15 3.67 -2.84
N ARG A 499 -22.88 3.90 -3.19
CA ARG A 499 -22.38 3.74 -4.57
C ARG A 499 -22.35 2.28 -5.01
N LEU A 500 -22.01 1.36 -4.11
CA LEU A 500 -22.08 -0.08 -4.39
C LEU A 500 -23.52 -0.54 -4.61
N ASP A 501 -24.47 -0.05 -3.80
CA ASP A 501 -25.89 -0.35 -3.97
C ASP A 501 -26.47 0.24 -5.26
N ASP A 502 -26.07 1.46 -5.64
CA ASP A 502 -26.45 2.08 -6.91
C ASP A 502 -26.00 1.20 -8.09
N LEU A 503 -24.74 0.76 -8.07
CA LEU A 503 -24.23 -0.17 -9.08
C LEU A 503 -25.00 -1.50 -9.06
N ALA A 504 -25.26 -2.07 -7.88
CA ALA A 504 -26.00 -3.32 -7.73
C ALA A 504 -27.45 -3.21 -8.22
N ALA A 505 -28.08 -2.05 -8.08
CA ALA A 505 -29.44 -1.77 -8.54
C ALA A 505 -29.54 -1.54 -10.06
N ALA A 506 -28.41 -1.42 -10.77
CA ALA A 506 -28.39 -1.30 -12.22
C ALA A 506 -29.01 -2.52 -12.92
N THR A 507 -29.47 -2.30 -14.15
CA THR A 507 -29.99 -3.38 -15.00
C THR A 507 -28.92 -4.44 -15.28
N ASP A 508 -29.31 -5.69 -15.52
CA ASP A 508 -28.34 -6.75 -15.87
C ASP A 508 -27.48 -6.37 -17.06
N ARG A 509 -28.07 -5.70 -18.06
CA ARG A 509 -27.34 -5.17 -19.22
C ARG A 509 -26.24 -4.18 -18.80
N ASP A 510 -26.55 -3.25 -17.90
CA ASP A 510 -25.60 -2.22 -17.48
C ASP A 510 -24.49 -2.78 -16.57
N LEU A 511 -24.84 -3.71 -15.67
CA LEU A 511 -23.85 -4.44 -14.87
C LEU A 511 -22.86 -5.22 -15.75
N LEU A 512 -23.37 -5.96 -16.74
CA LEU A 512 -22.54 -6.75 -17.64
C LEU A 512 -21.69 -5.88 -18.56
N ARG A 513 -22.23 -4.75 -19.04
CA ARG A 513 -21.46 -3.76 -19.80
C ARG A 513 -20.31 -3.21 -18.96
N MET A 514 -20.60 -2.74 -17.75
CA MET A 514 -19.58 -2.21 -16.83
C MET A 514 -18.50 -3.25 -16.53
N LEU A 515 -18.88 -4.50 -16.29
CA LEU A 515 -17.94 -5.59 -16.02
C LEU A 515 -17.09 -5.93 -17.26
N SER A 516 -17.69 -5.93 -18.44
CA SER A 516 -16.96 -6.10 -19.71
C SER A 516 -15.96 -4.97 -19.92
N ASP A 517 -16.37 -3.71 -19.74
CA ASP A 517 -15.51 -2.53 -19.88
C ASP A 517 -14.34 -2.58 -18.88
N TYR A 518 -14.60 -3.02 -17.65
CA TYR A 518 -13.58 -3.26 -16.63
C TYR A 518 -12.53 -4.29 -17.08
N LEU A 519 -12.98 -5.47 -17.54
CA LEU A 519 -12.09 -6.54 -17.98
C LEU A 519 -11.29 -6.11 -19.23
N GLN A 520 -11.94 -5.44 -20.18
CA GLN A 520 -11.27 -4.90 -21.36
C GLN A 520 -10.20 -3.87 -21.00
N ALA A 521 -10.53 -2.90 -20.14
CA ALA A 521 -9.57 -1.92 -19.66
C ALA A 521 -8.39 -2.58 -18.93
N THR A 522 -8.67 -3.63 -18.14
CA THR A 522 -7.62 -4.39 -17.44
C THR A 522 -6.67 -5.08 -18.42
N TYR A 523 -7.19 -5.87 -19.35
CA TYR A 523 -6.35 -6.63 -20.28
C TYR A 523 -5.59 -5.71 -21.22
N SER A 524 -6.25 -4.67 -21.74
CA SER A 524 -5.63 -3.64 -22.58
C SER A 524 -4.51 -2.90 -21.84
N GLY A 525 -4.78 -2.43 -20.62
CA GLY A 525 -3.78 -1.73 -19.80
C GLY A 525 -2.62 -2.62 -19.37
N HIS A 526 -2.85 -3.92 -19.19
CA HIS A 526 -1.77 -4.89 -18.93
C HIS A 526 -0.89 -5.10 -20.17
N ILE A 527 -1.51 -5.27 -21.35
CA ILE A 527 -0.78 -5.38 -22.62
C ILE A 527 0.05 -4.12 -22.90
N GLN A 528 -0.52 -2.93 -22.71
CA GLN A 528 0.19 -1.66 -22.91
C GLN A 528 1.42 -1.56 -22.01
N ARG A 529 1.30 -1.96 -20.74
CA ARG A 529 2.45 -1.98 -19.81
C ARG A 529 3.52 -2.97 -20.24
N LEU A 530 3.16 -4.19 -20.61
CA LEU A 530 4.11 -5.19 -21.13
C LEU A 530 4.82 -4.70 -22.41
N GLN A 531 4.09 -4.05 -23.31
CA GLN A 531 4.65 -3.48 -24.53
C GLN A 531 5.58 -2.29 -24.24
N ALA A 532 5.26 -1.48 -23.23
CA ALA A 532 6.15 -0.40 -22.78
C ALA A 532 7.45 -0.97 -22.20
N VAL A 533 7.37 -2.01 -21.37
CA VAL A 533 8.56 -2.72 -20.83
C VAL A 533 9.40 -3.33 -21.96
N ALA A 534 8.77 -4.03 -22.91
CA ALA A 534 9.47 -4.59 -24.08
C ALA A 534 10.17 -3.49 -24.91
N SER A 535 9.52 -2.34 -25.08
CA SER A 535 10.06 -1.20 -25.82
C SER A 535 11.24 -0.56 -25.08
N ALA A 536 11.14 -0.41 -23.75
CA ALA A 536 12.19 0.14 -22.90
C ALA A 536 13.44 -0.75 -22.83
N ALA A 537 13.27 -2.08 -22.85
CA ALA A 537 14.39 -3.02 -22.89
C ALA A 537 15.20 -2.94 -24.19
N GLY A 538 14.58 -2.46 -25.28
CA GLY A 538 15.24 -2.19 -26.55
C GLY A 538 15.67 -3.46 -27.31
N PRO A 539 16.39 -3.30 -28.44
CA PRO A 539 16.70 -4.39 -29.36
C PRO A 539 17.71 -5.41 -28.82
N LYS A 540 18.35 -5.12 -27.68
CA LYS A 540 19.31 -6.02 -27.03
C LYS A 540 18.65 -6.98 -26.05
N ALA A 541 17.35 -6.86 -25.82
CA ALA A 541 16.61 -7.76 -24.95
C ALA A 541 16.73 -9.21 -25.44
N PRO A 542 17.01 -10.18 -24.55
CA PRO A 542 17.19 -11.57 -24.96
C PRO A 542 15.91 -12.19 -25.54
N VAL A 543 16.07 -12.99 -26.60
CA VAL A 543 14.94 -13.61 -27.32
C VAL A 543 14.09 -14.51 -26.41
N TYR A 544 14.70 -15.21 -25.45
CA TYR A 544 13.96 -16.11 -24.55
C TYR A 544 13.02 -15.35 -23.61
N TRP A 545 13.47 -14.23 -23.04
CA TRP A 545 12.63 -13.37 -22.20
C TRP A 545 11.52 -12.70 -23.01
N MET A 546 11.87 -12.20 -24.21
CA MET A 546 10.90 -11.58 -25.11
C MET A 546 9.81 -12.56 -25.54
N ALA A 547 10.16 -13.83 -25.79
CA ALA A 547 9.20 -14.87 -26.16
C ALA A 547 8.18 -15.13 -25.04
N ASP A 548 8.62 -15.20 -23.79
CA ASP A 548 7.73 -15.38 -22.64
C ASP A 548 6.85 -14.15 -22.40
N LEU A 549 7.42 -12.93 -22.48
CA LEU A 549 6.64 -11.69 -22.42
C LEU A 549 5.56 -11.66 -23.51
N GLN A 550 5.89 -12.04 -24.74
CA GLN A 550 4.94 -12.13 -25.85
C GLN A 550 3.87 -13.20 -25.62
N ALA A 551 4.19 -14.31 -24.93
CA ALA A 551 3.21 -15.31 -24.54
C ALA A 551 2.17 -14.71 -23.57
N VAL A 552 2.62 -13.93 -22.58
CA VAL A 552 1.71 -13.21 -21.66
C VAL A 552 0.84 -12.19 -22.42
N VAL A 553 1.42 -11.41 -23.34
CA VAL A 553 0.68 -10.48 -24.20
C VAL A 553 -0.40 -11.23 -25.00
N LYS A 554 -0.05 -12.36 -25.62
CA LYS A 554 -0.98 -13.16 -26.43
C LYS A 554 -2.12 -13.74 -25.59
N ALA A 555 -1.84 -14.20 -24.37
CA ALA A 555 -2.86 -14.71 -23.47
C ALA A 555 -3.91 -13.65 -23.11
N ASN A 556 -3.45 -12.43 -22.81
CA ASN A 556 -4.34 -11.29 -22.53
C ASN A 556 -5.08 -10.80 -23.78
N ALA A 557 -4.43 -10.80 -24.95
CA ALA A 557 -5.09 -10.45 -26.21
C ALA A 557 -6.20 -11.45 -26.57
N LYS A 558 -6.00 -12.75 -26.29
CA LYS A 558 -7.04 -13.77 -26.45
C LYS A 558 -8.25 -13.50 -25.53
N ALA A 559 -8.02 -13.05 -24.29
CA ALA A 559 -9.08 -12.70 -23.36
C ALA A 559 -9.87 -11.45 -23.81
N LEU A 560 -9.22 -10.48 -24.47
CA LEU A 560 -9.90 -9.31 -25.06
C LEU A 560 -10.85 -9.69 -26.20
N LEU A 561 -10.53 -10.74 -26.95
CA LEU A 561 -11.35 -11.23 -28.06
C LEU A 561 -12.46 -12.19 -27.62
N TYR A 562 -12.59 -12.43 -26.32
CA TYR A 562 -13.63 -13.30 -25.77
C TYR A 562 -15.01 -12.65 -25.93
N ASP A 563 -15.95 -13.37 -26.53
CA ASP A 563 -17.31 -12.91 -26.87
C ASP A 563 -18.41 -13.50 -25.97
N GLY A 564 -18.04 -14.29 -24.96
CA GLY A 564 -18.98 -14.85 -23.99
C GLY A 564 -19.23 -13.95 -22.77
N PRO A 565 -19.95 -14.46 -21.74
CA PRO A 565 -20.27 -13.70 -20.53
C PRO A 565 -19.01 -13.15 -19.83
N PRO A 566 -18.99 -11.87 -19.43
CA PRO A 566 -17.85 -11.28 -18.74
C PRO A 566 -17.75 -11.89 -17.32
N ARG A 567 -16.79 -12.78 -17.11
CA ARG A 567 -16.59 -13.49 -15.84
C ARG A 567 -15.33 -13.02 -15.12
N LEU A 568 -15.46 -12.78 -13.83
CA LEU A 568 -14.32 -12.59 -12.95
C LEU A 568 -13.64 -13.94 -12.65
N ALA A 569 -12.34 -13.89 -12.36
CA ALA A 569 -11.57 -15.07 -11.97
C ALA A 569 -12.13 -15.68 -10.68
N GLY A 570 -12.24 -17.01 -10.65
CA GLY A 570 -12.84 -17.76 -9.53
C GLY A 570 -14.33 -18.08 -9.73
N TRP A 571 -15.01 -17.41 -10.66
CA TRP A 571 -16.40 -17.74 -10.99
C TRP A 571 -16.52 -19.04 -11.80
N PRO A 572 -17.60 -19.82 -11.63
CA PRO A 572 -17.86 -21.02 -12.43
C PRO A 572 -17.88 -20.72 -13.94
N ALA A 573 -17.23 -21.58 -14.72
CA ALA A 573 -17.07 -21.39 -16.17
C ALA A 573 -18.39 -21.51 -16.95
N ASP A 574 -19.39 -22.16 -16.36
CA ASP A 574 -20.71 -22.42 -16.92
C ASP A 574 -21.74 -21.32 -16.62
N LEU A 575 -21.39 -20.28 -15.84
CA LEU A 575 -22.30 -19.16 -15.60
C LEU A 575 -22.67 -18.46 -16.91
N ASP A 576 -23.96 -18.33 -17.19
CA ASP A 576 -24.44 -17.49 -18.29
C ASP A 576 -24.40 -15.99 -17.92
N ALA A 577 -24.80 -15.13 -18.85
CA ALA A 577 -24.80 -13.68 -18.65
C ALA A 577 -25.69 -13.24 -17.48
N ALA A 578 -26.88 -13.82 -17.33
CA ALA A 578 -27.81 -13.47 -16.25
C ALA A 578 -27.24 -13.89 -14.89
N ALA A 579 -26.64 -15.08 -14.82
CA ALA A 579 -26.00 -15.58 -13.62
C ALA A 579 -24.77 -14.75 -13.23
N CYS A 580 -23.99 -14.26 -14.19
CA CYS A 580 -22.88 -13.33 -13.94
C CYS A 580 -23.38 -12.01 -13.32
N ALA A 581 -24.46 -11.43 -13.86
CA ALA A 581 -25.05 -10.21 -13.31
C ALA A 581 -25.58 -10.42 -11.89
N ALA A 582 -26.27 -11.55 -11.65
CA ALA A 582 -26.76 -11.91 -10.32
C ALA A 582 -25.62 -12.13 -9.32
N HIS A 583 -24.51 -12.74 -9.74
CA HIS A 583 -23.34 -12.97 -8.91
C HIS A 583 -22.69 -11.65 -8.49
N LEU A 584 -22.43 -10.76 -9.45
CA LEU A 584 -21.87 -9.43 -9.20
C LEU A 584 -22.75 -8.63 -8.24
N ARG A 585 -24.06 -8.57 -8.53
CA ARG A 585 -25.04 -7.85 -7.70
C ARG A 585 -25.03 -8.32 -6.26
N ARG A 586 -25.04 -9.64 -6.05
CA ARG A 586 -25.01 -10.23 -4.71
C ARG A 586 -23.74 -9.83 -3.96
N ASP A 587 -22.58 -9.90 -4.60
CA ASP A 587 -21.31 -9.56 -3.95
C ASP A 587 -21.20 -8.06 -3.64
N LEU A 588 -21.71 -7.19 -4.53
CA LEU A 588 -21.81 -5.74 -4.30
C LEU A 588 -22.69 -5.41 -3.09
N VAL A 589 -23.91 -5.95 -3.04
CA VAL A 589 -24.85 -5.74 -1.91
C VAL A 589 -24.25 -6.25 -0.61
N ARG A 590 -23.62 -7.44 -0.63
CA ARG A 590 -22.97 -8.03 0.53
C ARG A 590 -21.87 -7.10 1.06
N PHE A 591 -21.03 -6.57 0.18
CA PHE A 591 -19.96 -5.67 0.57
C PHE A 591 -20.48 -4.33 1.10
N ALA A 592 -21.55 -3.78 0.50
CA ALA A 592 -22.21 -2.57 1.00
C ALA A 592 -22.77 -2.75 2.42
N VAL A 593 -23.38 -3.91 2.71
CA VAL A 593 -23.86 -4.26 4.05
C VAL A 593 -22.70 -4.31 5.07
N MET A 594 -21.58 -4.95 4.71
CA MET A 594 -20.38 -4.97 5.57
C MET A 594 -19.84 -3.56 5.85
N MET A 595 -19.76 -2.70 4.82
CA MET A 595 -19.29 -1.32 4.97
C MET A 595 -20.13 -0.50 5.96
N ARG A 596 -21.46 -0.65 5.92
CA ARG A 596 -22.35 0.08 6.84
C ARG A 596 -22.27 -0.42 8.27
N ALA A 597 -22.13 -1.73 8.45
CA ALA A 597 -22.11 -2.35 9.76
C ALA A 597 -20.76 -2.22 10.48
N TRP A 598 -19.67 -2.12 9.72
CA TRP A 598 -18.30 -2.16 10.25
C TRP A 598 -18.03 -1.19 11.41
N PRO A 599 -18.43 0.10 11.36
CA PRO A 599 -18.20 1.03 12.46
C PRO A 599 -18.77 0.58 13.81
N GLU A 600 -20.01 0.09 13.81
CA GLU A 600 -20.70 -0.36 15.03
C GLU A 600 -20.13 -1.70 15.52
N ILE A 601 -19.79 -2.61 14.61
CA ILE A 601 -19.11 -3.87 14.95
C ILE A 601 -17.76 -3.60 15.61
N TRP A 602 -16.95 -2.72 15.02
CA TRP A 602 -15.63 -2.37 15.55
C TRP A 602 -15.73 -1.68 16.91
N GLN A 603 -16.68 -0.75 17.08
CA GLN A 603 -16.90 -0.08 18.36
C GLN A 603 -17.34 -1.07 19.44
N ALA A 604 -18.23 -2.01 19.12
CA ALA A 604 -18.63 -3.07 20.05
C ALA A 604 -17.44 -3.96 20.44
N ALA A 605 -16.57 -4.31 19.49
CA ALA A 605 -15.35 -5.07 19.77
C ALA A 605 -14.40 -4.30 20.71
N ARG A 606 -14.19 -3.01 20.46
CA ARG A 606 -13.38 -2.13 21.33
C ARG A 606 -13.95 -2.07 22.76
N ASP A 607 -15.26 -1.89 22.91
CA ASP A 607 -15.92 -1.80 24.22
C ASP A 607 -15.86 -3.12 25.00
N LEU A 608 -16.07 -4.24 24.31
CA LEU A 608 -15.93 -5.57 24.91
C LEU A 608 -14.47 -5.88 25.28
N GLY A 609 -13.51 -5.52 24.42
CA GLY A 609 -12.08 -5.70 24.64
C GLY A 609 -11.58 -4.90 25.85
N GLY A 610 -11.97 -3.63 25.97
CA GLY A 610 -11.64 -2.78 27.11
C GLY A 610 -12.19 -3.28 28.45
N ARG A 611 -13.26 -4.10 28.43
CA ARG A 611 -13.83 -4.75 29.61
C ARG A 611 -13.29 -6.16 29.87
N GLY A 612 -12.36 -6.64 29.04
CA GLY A 612 -11.86 -8.02 29.09
C GLY A 612 -12.93 -9.07 28.79
N ARG A 613 -13.96 -8.70 28.00
CA ARG A 613 -15.10 -9.57 27.63
C ARG A 613 -15.05 -10.06 26.18
N LEU A 614 -14.07 -9.60 25.41
CA LEU A 614 -13.83 -10.08 24.05
C LEU A 614 -12.92 -11.32 24.11
N ALA A 615 -13.59 -12.45 24.38
CA ALA A 615 -13.13 -13.83 24.66
C ALA A 615 -12.97 -14.23 26.12
#